data_AF-A0A8X8XDP3-F1
#
_entry.id   AF-A0A8X8XDP3-F1
#
_cell.length_a   1.000
_cell.length_b   1.000
_cell.length_c   1.000
_cell.angle_alpha   90.00
_cell.angle_beta   90.00
_cell.angle_gamma   90.00
#
_symmetry.space_group_name_H-M   'P 1'
#
loop_
_entity.id
_entity.type
_entity.pdbx_description
1 polymer ?
#
loop_
_entity_poly.entity_id
_entity_poly.type
_entity_poly.pdbx_seq_one_letter_code
_entity_poly.pdbx_strand_id
1 'polypeptide(L)'
;MKGVSSIEVNPKQHKLTVVGYVDPEKVVARVAHRTGKKAELWPYVPYDVVEHPYAAGVYDKKAPAGYVRNAMDPHVSQLARASSTEVRYTTAFSDENPSACVVM
;
A
#
# COMPACT_ATOMS: atom_id res chain seq x y z
N MET A 1 -13.55 22.07 7.59
CA MET A 1 -12.09 22.24 7.39
C MET A 1 -11.92 23.27 6.30
N LYS A 2 -10.96 24.19 6.41
CA LYS A 2 -10.66 25.13 5.32
C LYS A 2 -9.82 24.39 4.28
N GLY A 3 -10.05 24.64 2.99
CA GLY A 3 -9.25 24.07 1.90
C GLY A 3 -9.75 22.74 1.31
N VAL A 4 -10.84 22.15 1.80
CA VAL A 4 -11.44 20.95 1.20
C VAL A 4 -12.32 21.35 0.01
N SER A 5 -12.08 20.72 -1.14
CA SER A 5 -12.85 20.92 -2.37
C SER A 5 -13.91 19.84 -2.59
N SER A 6 -13.57 18.56 -2.35
CA SER A 6 -14.51 17.45 -2.50
C SER A 6 -14.22 16.34 -1.49
N ILE A 7 -15.26 15.58 -1.13
CA ILE A 7 -15.20 14.44 -0.22
C ILE A 7 -15.97 13.29 -0.85
N GLU A 8 -15.30 12.15 -1.04
CA GLU A 8 -15.93 10.91 -1.49
C GLU A 8 -15.81 9.85 -0.40
N VAL A 9 -16.92 9.14 -0.13
CA VAL A 9 -16.98 8.10 0.89
C VAL A 9 -17.35 6.78 0.24
N ASN A 10 -16.47 5.79 0.35
CA ASN A 10 -16.73 4.42 -0.08
C ASN A 10 -16.87 3.52 1.15
N PRO A 11 -18.10 3.29 1.65
CA PRO A 11 -18.32 2.51 2.86
C PRO A 11 -17.97 1.03 2.69
N LYS A 12 -18.07 0.47 1.47
CA LYS A 12 -17.72 -0.93 1.19
C LYS A 12 -16.22 -1.19 1.39
N GLN A 13 -15.40 -0.19 1.11
CA GLN A 13 -13.94 -0.25 1.26
C GLN A 13 -13.45 0.41 2.55
N HIS A 14 -14.35 0.90 3.41
CA HIS A 14 -14.01 1.74 4.56
C HIS A 14 -13.06 2.91 4.22
N LYS A 15 -13.18 3.44 2.99
CA LYS A 15 -12.26 4.44 2.42
C LYS A 15 -12.94 5.80 2.34
N LEU A 16 -12.21 6.83 2.74
CA LEU A 16 -12.63 8.22 2.62
C LEU A 16 -11.56 8.98 1.83
N THR A 17 -11.95 9.53 0.68
CA THR A 17 -11.07 10.34 -0.18
C THR A 17 -11.39 11.81 0.05
N VAL A 18 -10.39 12.59 0.46
CA VAL A 18 -10.50 14.05 0.58
C VAL A 18 -9.66 14.69 -0.51
N VAL A 19 -10.28 15.56 -1.31
CA VAL A 19 -9.60 16.35 -2.33
C VAL A 19 -9.61 17.81 -1.91
N GLY A 20 -8.45 18.44 -1.90
CA GLY A 20 -8.29 19.85 -1.52
C GLY A 20 -6.87 20.17 -1.07
N TYR A 21 -6.64 21.44 -0.73
CA TYR A 21 -5.38 21.91 -0.16
C TYR A 21 -5.44 21.80 1.37
N VAL A 22 -5.11 20.62 1.89
CA VAL A 22 -5.23 20.28 3.31
C VAL A 22 -4.07 19.42 3.79
N ASP A 23 -3.70 19.57 5.06
CA ASP A 23 -2.70 18.71 5.71
C ASP A 23 -3.31 17.33 6.02
N PRO A 24 -2.72 16.22 5.55
CA PRO A 24 -3.28 14.89 5.74
C PRO A 24 -3.45 14.47 7.21
N GLU A 25 -2.50 14.84 8.08
CA GLU A 25 -2.55 14.52 9.52
C GLU A 25 -3.76 15.18 10.21
N LYS A 26 -4.07 16.43 9.84
CA LYS A 26 -5.24 17.15 10.37
C LYS A 26 -6.54 16.49 9.92
N VAL A 27 -6.58 15.96 8.70
CA VAL A 27 -7.73 15.23 8.18
C VAL A 27 -7.94 13.95 8.99
N VAL A 28 -6.89 13.15 9.18
CA VAL A 28 -6.95 11.90 9.95
C VAL A 28 -7.40 12.16 11.38
N ALA A 29 -6.76 13.11 12.08
CA ALA A 29 -7.13 13.47 13.46
C ALA A 29 -8.59 13.92 13.57
N ARG A 30 -9.06 14.71 12.61
CA ARG A 30 -10.45 15.17 12.60
C ARG A 30 -11.44 14.06 12.32
N VAL A 31 -11.15 13.16 11.36
CA VAL A 31 -11.99 12.00 11.08
C VAL A 31 -12.07 11.09 12.31
N ALA A 32 -10.94 10.81 12.95
CA ALA A 32 -10.90 10.02 14.17
C ALA A 32 -11.75 10.65 15.30
N HIS A 33 -11.60 11.96 15.55
CA HIS A 33 -12.37 12.66 16.56
C HIS A 33 -13.88 12.70 16.26
N ARG A 34 -14.28 12.88 14.99
CA ARG A 34 -15.70 13.02 14.63
C ARG A 34 -16.43 11.68 14.60
N THR A 35 -15.73 10.60 14.24
CA THR A 35 -16.32 9.28 14.03
C THR A 35 -16.09 8.33 15.20
N GLY A 36 -15.14 8.64 16.09
CA GLY A 36 -14.71 7.75 17.18
C GLY A 36 -13.99 6.48 16.69
N LYS A 37 -13.69 6.38 15.40
CA LYS A 37 -13.03 5.22 14.77
C LYS A 37 -11.57 5.54 14.51
N LYS A 38 -10.71 4.51 14.55
CA LYS A 38 -9.33 4.63 14.11
C LYS A 38 -9.31 4.99 12.62
N ALA A 39 -8.60 6.06 12.28
CA ALA A 39 -8.38 6.51 10.92
C ALA A 39 -6.89 6.46 10.63
N GLU A 40 -6.52 5.91 9.48
CA GLU A 40 -5.14 5.76 9.03
C GLU A 40 -5.01 6.27 7.59
N LEU A 41 -3.78 6.59 7.20
CA LEU A 41 -3.52 7.18 5.90
C LEU A 41 -3.53 6.10 4.80
N TRP A 42 -4.62 6.01 4.04
CA TRP A 42 -4.70 5.15 2.88
C TRP A 42 -3.83 5.72 1.73
N PRO A 43 -3.07 4.92 0.95
CA PRO A 43 -2.99 3.45 0.93
C PRO A 43 -1.80 2.88 1.71
N TYR A 44 -1.26 3.59 2.71
CA TYR A 44 -0.05 3.14 3.40
C TYR A 44 -0.38 2.27 4.61
N VAL A 45 0.45 1.26 4.85
CA VAL A 45 0.36 0.31 5.96
C VAL A 45 1.72 0.20 6.66
N PRO A 46 1.76 -0.19 7.94
CA PRO A 46 3.02 -0.38 8.66
C PRO A 46 3.94 -1.37 7.95
N TYR A 47 5.25 -1.15 8.04
CA TYR A 47 6.26 -2.02 7.43
C TYR A 47 6.12 -3.49 7.88
N ASP A 48 5.82 -3.71 9.17
CA ASP A 48 5.78 -5.05 9.79
C ASP A 48 4.59 -5.91 9.34
N VAL A 49 3.56 -5.32 8.74
CA VAL A 49 2.36 -6.06 8.30
C VAL A 49 2.41 -6.50 6.83
N VAL A 50 3.47 -6.13 6.10
CA VAL A 50 3.65 -6.49 4.70
C VAL A 50 4.66 -7.63 4.59
N GLU A 51 4.32 -8.70 3.87
CA GLU A 51 5.22 -9.86 3.71
C GLU A 51 6.55 -9.51 3.02
N HIS A 52 6.50 -8.67 1.98
CA HIS A 52 7.69 -8.26 1.21
C HIS A 52 7.79 -6.72 1.12
N PRO A 53 8.11 -6.02 2.21
CA PRO A 53 8.15 -4.55 2.23
C PRO A 53 9.24 -3.95 1.33
N TYR A 54 10.29 -4.72 1.08
CA TYR A 54 11.45 -4.34 0.26
C TYR A 54 11.20 -4.52 -1.25
N ALA A 55 10.06 -5.10 -1.65
CA ALA A 55 9.77 -5.36 -3.05
C ALA A 55 9.54 -4.05 -3.84
N ALA A 56 9.95 -4.05 -5.11
CA ALA A 56 9.76 -2.90 -5.99
C ALA A 56 8.27 -2.59 -6.17
N GLY A 57 7.88 -1.32 -5.97
CA GLY A 57 6.49 -0.85 -6.03
C GLY A 57 5.79 -0.71 -4.67
N VAL A 58 6.31 -1.38 -3.63
CA VAL A 58 5.81 -1.26 -2.25
C VAL A 58 6.42 -0.04 -1.54
N TYR A 59 7.71 0.23 -1.81
CA TYR A 59 8.39 1.40 -1.28
C TYR A 59 7.95 2.68 -2.02
N ASP A 60 7.38 3.65 -1.29
CA ASP A 60 6.99 4.96 -1.80
C ASP A 60 7.66 6.05 -0.96
N LYS A 61 8.38 6.98 -1.60
CA LYS A 61 9.06 8.11 -0.92
C LYS A 61 8.08 9.07 -0.25
N LYS A 62 6.80 9.04 -0.64
CA LYS A 62 5.74 9.86 -0.04
C LYS A 62 5.14 9.24 1.22
N ALA A 63 5.48 7.99 1.53
CA ALA A 63 5.01 7.34 2.74
C ALA A 63 5.69 7.94 3.98
N PRO A 64 4.97 8.08 5.10
CA PRO A 64 5.59 8.45 6.37
C PRO A 64 6.56 7.37 6.86
N ALA A 65 7.48 7.73 7.76
CA ALA A 65 8.48 6.81 8.29
C ALA A 65 7.83 5.57 8.94
N GLY A 66 8.33 4.38 8.60
CA GLY A 66 7.79 3.11 9.10
C GLY A 66 6.54 2.62 8.36
N TYR A 67 6.09 3.33 7.32
CA TYR A 67 4.97 2.90 6.48
C TYR A 67 5.44 2.62 5.04
N VAL A 68 4.77 1.66 4.42
CA VAL A 68 4.94 1.29 3.01
C VAL A 68 3.59 1.25 2.31
N ARG A 69 3.58 1.28 0.99
CA ARG A 69 2.35 1.22 0.21
C ARG A 69 1.75 -0.18 0.30
N ASN A 70 0.44 -0.27 0.55
CA ASN A 70 -0.22 -1.55 0.71
C ASN A 70 -0.11 -2.38 -0.58
N ALA A 71 0.52 -3.56 -0.47
CA ALA A 71 0.68 -4.51 -1.56
C ALA A 71 -0.62 -5.25 -1.91
N MET A 72 -1.75 -4.99 -1.22
CA MET A 72 -3.06 -5.55 -1.60
C MET A 72 -3.69 -4.90 -2.83
N ASP A 73 -3.12 -3.82 -3.37
CA ASP A 73 -3.53 -3.28 -4.66
C ASP A 73 -3.09 -4.27 -5.77
N PRO A 74 -4.00 -4.95 -6.49
CA PRO A 74 -3.65 -6.11 -7.33
C PRO A 74 -2.58 -5.79 -8.39
N HIS A 75 -2.59 -4.55 -8.88
CA HIS A 75 -1.63 -4.06 -9.87
C HIS A 75 -0.21 -3.90 -9.31
N VAL A 76 -0.08 -3.58 -8.02
CA VAL A 76 1.21 -3.45 -7.34
C VAL A 76 1.64 -4.79 -6.77
N SER A 77 0.68 -5.59 -6.28
CA SER A 77 0.88 -6.92 -5.69
C SER A 77 1.54 -7.90 -6.65
N GLN A 78 1.05 -7.98 -7.88
CA GLN A 78 1.55 -8.94 -8.87
C GLN A 78 2.99 -8.63 -9.28
N LEU A 79 3.31 -7.36 -9.51
CA LEU A 79 4.68 -6.95 -9.84
C LEU A 79 5.61 -7.09 -8.63
N ALA A 80 5.17 -6.70 -7.43
CA ALA A 80 5.98 -6.81 -6.22
C ALA A 80 6.29 -8.27 -5.88
N ARG A 81 5.30 -9.18 -5.99
CA ARG A 81 5.50 -10.61 -5.75
C ARG A 81 6.36 -11.27 -6.82
N ALA A 82 6.14 -10.97 -8.11
CA ALA A 82 6.92 -11.56 -9.21
C ALA A 82 8.36 -10.99 -9.32
N SER A 83 8.58 -9.77 -8.84
CA SER A 83 9.90 -9.14 -8.82
C SER A 83 10.68 -9.36 -7.53
N SER A 84 10.04 -9.86 -6.46
CA SER A 84 10.73 -10.15 -5.21
C SER A 84 11.84 -11.17 -5.46
N THR A 85 13.04 -10.85 -4.95
CA THR A 85 14.22 -11.72 -5.07
C THR A 85 13.93 -13.09 -4.45
N GLU A 86 13.22 -13.15 -3.33
CA GLU A 86 12.86 -14.43 -2.68
C GLU A 86 12.01 -15.31 -3.60
N VAL A 87 11.00 -14.74 -4.27
CA VAL A 87 10.14 -15.49 -5.19
C VAL A 87 10.93 -15.96 -6.40
N ARG A 88 11.82 -15.11 -6.94
CA ARG A 88 12.69 -15.49 -8.07
C ARG A 88 13.63 -16.64 -7.72
N TYR A 89 14.26 -16.63 -6.55
CA TYR A 89 15.17 -17.70 -6.14
C TYR A 89 14.43 -19.00 -5.79
N THR A 90 13.27 -18.92 -5.15
CA THR A 90 12.47 -20.11 -4.78
C THR A 90 11.82 -20.77 -5.99
N THR A 91 11.49 -20.00 -7.03
CA THR A 91 10.87 -20.53 -8.27
C THR A 91 11.86 -20.81 -9.39
N ALA A 92 13.15 -20.54 -9.20
CA ALA A 92 14.21 -20.79 -10.19
C ALA A 92 14.44 -22.27 -10.49
N PHE A 93 13.99 -23.18 -9.61
CA PHE A 93 14.12 -24.63 -9.82
C PHE A 93 12.76 -25.35 -9.83
N SER A 94 11.66 -24.59 -10.00
CA SER A 94 10.32 -25.17 -10.08
C SER A 94 10.09 -25.82 -11.44
N ASP A 95 9.90 -27.14 -11.46
CA ASP A 95 9.59 -27.94 -12.66
C ASP A 95 8.30 -27.46 -13.36
N GLU A 96 7.36 -26.90 -12.59
CA GLU A 96 6.08 -26.37 -13.06
C GLU A 96 6.17 -24.97 -13.69
N ASN A 97 7.32 -24.30 -13.59
CA ASN A 97 7.56 -23.00 -14.19
C ASN A 97 8.39 -23.15 -15.48
N PRO A 98 7.78 -23.00 -16.68
CA PRO A 98 8.50 -23.15 -17.94
C PRO A 98 9.59 -22.08 -18.16
N SER A 99 9.63 -21.03 -17.33
CA SER A 99 10.67 -20.00 -17.33
C SER A 99 11.78 -20.21 -16.27
N ALA A 100 11.74 -21.31 -15.50
CA ALA A 100 12.68 -21.56 -14.39
C ALA A 100 14.10 -21.96 -14.85
N CYS A 101 14.25 -22.59 -16.02
CA CYS A 101 15.56 -22.98 -16.56
C CYS A 101 16.33 -21.80 -17.18
N VAL A 102 16.63 -20.75 -16.39
CA VAL A 102 17.41 -19.58 -16.86
C VAL A 102 18.80 -19.48 -16.25
N VAL A 103 19.19 -20.41 -15.37
CA VAL A 103 20.57 -20.49 -14.86
C VAL A 103 21.36 -21.49 -15.71
N MET A 104 21.95 -21.01 -16.81
CA MET A 104 23.14 -21.60 -17.45
C MET A 104 24.18 -20.51 -17.65
#